data_AF-A0A7D8ENH5-F1
#
_entry.id   AF-A0A7D8ENH5-F1
#
_cell.length_a   1.000
_cell.length_b   1.000
_cell.length_c   1.000
_cell.angle_alpha   90.00
_cell.angle_beta   90.00
_cell.angle_gamma   90.00
#
_symmetry.space_group_name_H-M   'P 1'
#
loop_
_entity.id
_entity.type
_entity.pdbx_description
1 polymer ?
#
loop_
_entity_poly.entity_id
_entity_poly.type
_entity_poly.pdbx_seq_one_letter_code
_entity_poly.pdbx_strand_id
1 'polypeptide(L)'
;MIMLLTQEDTVNLSKFISREQLSPTSAYQLVHEQVIDPLHTHLTRLVAAYTGCDANDTRMILHTHALLGEVLAFRLGKETILLRTGWPQFDEEKAELIYQTVTCHIDLILHGLTQRSLD
;
A
#
# COMPACT_ATOMS: atom_id res chain seq x y z
N MET A 1 -7.77 2.44 4.50
CA MET A 1 -6.71 1.41 4.61
C MET A 1 -5.77 1.63 5.79
N ILE A 2 -5.27 2.84 6.03
CA ILE A 2 -4.29 3.11 7.10
C ILE A 2 -4.82 2.74 8.49
N MET A 3 -6.06 3.14 8.82
CA MET A 3 -6.70 2.71 10.07
C MET A 3 -6.69 1.18 10.25
N LEU A 4 -7.10 0.43 9.22
CA LEU A 4 -7.12 -1.04 9.26
C LEU A 4 -5.70 -1.63 9.47
N LEU A 5 -4.67 -0.96 8.96
CA LEU A 5 -3.26 -1.34 9.09
C LEU A 5 -2.56 -0.77 10.34
N THR A 6 -3.24 -0.02 11.19
CA THR A 6 -2.71 0.42 12.48
C THR A 6 -3.38 -0.27 13.67
N GLN A 7 -4.56 -0.89 13.49
CA GLN A 7 -5.26 -1.63 14.55
C GLN A 7 -4.58 -2.97 14.94
N GLU A 8 -4.61 -3.32 16.22
CA GLU A 8 -4.00 -4.55 16.76
C GLU A 8 -4.71 -5.84 16.33
N ASP A 9 -6.04 -5.79 16.15
CA ASP A 9 -6.86 -6.95 15.78
C ASP A 9 -6.50 -7.53 14.39
N THR A 10 -5.88 -6.73 13.51
CA THR A 10 -5.43 -7.16 12.19
C THR A 10 -3.96 -7.63 12.14
N VAL A 11 -3.23 -7.61 13.26
CA VAL A 11 -1.79 -7.97 13.29
C VAL A 11 -1.57 -9.44 12.90
N ASN A 12 -2.40 -10.36 13.37
CA ASN A 12 -2.25 -11.78 13.04
C ASN A 12 -2.53 -12.06 11.56
N LEU A 13 -3.48 -11.34 10.96
CA LEU A 13 -3.71 -11.37 9.52
C LEU A 13 -2.46 -10.90 8.77
N SER A 14 -1.84 -9.80 9.20
CA SER A 14 -0.59 -9.32 8.57
C SER A 14 0.54 -10.33 8.69
N LYS A 15 0.75 -10.95 9.85
CA LYS A 15 1.76 -12.01 10.05
C LYS A 15 1.51 -13.20 9.13
N PHE A 16 0.25 -13.60 8.95
CA PHE A 16 -0.11 -14.69 8.05
C PHE A 16 0.24 -14.34 6.60
N ILE A 17 -0.21 -13.17 6.13
CA ILE A 17 0.05 -12.71 4.76
C ILE A 17 1.55 -12.51 4.51
N SER A 18 2.31 -11.92 5.44
CA SER A 18 3.76 -11.74 5.28
C SER A 18 4.51 -13.07 5.12
N ARG A 19 4.11 -14.12 5.85
CA ARG A 19 4.69 -15.45 5.67
C ARG A 19 4.35 -16.01 4.29
N GLU A 20 3.09 -15.94 3.90
CA GLU A 20 2.62 -16.42 2.60
C GLU A 20 3.24 -15.65 1.42
N GLN A 21 3.57 -14.37 1.59
CA GLN A 21 4.27 -13.57 0.56
C GLN A 21 5.70 -14.07 0.31
N LEU A 22 6.39 -14.54 1.36
CA LEU A 22 7.79 -14.98 1.31
C LEU A 22 7.94 -16.48 1.03
N SER A 23 6.95 -17.28 1.42
CA SER A 23 6.89 -18.72 1.17
C SER A 23 5.46 -19.10 0.79
N PRO A 24 5.07 -18.87 -0.48
CA PRO A 24 3.69 -19.04 -0.90
C PRO A 24 3.23 -20.48 -0.85
N THR A 25 2.00 -20.68 -0.37
CA THR A 25 1.27 -21.94 -0.48
C THR A 25 -0.03 -21.73 -1.26
N SER A 26 -0.89 -22.76 -1.33
CA SER A 26 -2.25 -22.61 -1.89
C SER A 26 -3.10 -21.58 -1.12
N ALA A 27 -2.75 -21.28 0.13
CA ALA A 27 -3.42 -20.23 0.90
C ALA A 27 -3.17 -18.84 0.31
N TYR A 28 -1.92 -18.50 -0.06
CA TYR A 28 -1.64 -17.23 -0.73
C TYR A 28 -2.43 -17.12 -2.03
N GLN A 29 -2.46 -18.19 -2.85
CA GLN A 29 -3.17 -18.18 -4.12
C GLN A 29 -4.66 -17.87 -3.94
N LEU A 30 -5.32 -18.48 -2.96
CA LEU A 30 -6.72 -18.22 -2.64
C LEU A 30 -6.96 -16.75 -2.27
N VAL A 31 -6.11 -16.19 -1.38
CA VAL A 31 -6.23 -14.78 -0.97
C VAL A 31 -5.91 -13.84 -2.13
N HIS A 32 -4.94 -14.21 -2.97
CA HIS A 32 -4.54 -13.45 -4.13
C HIS A 32 -5.70 -13.31 -5.11
N GLU A 33 -6.29 -14.43 -5.53
CA GLU A 33 -7.40 -14.47 -6.48
C GLU A 33 -8.65 -13.74 -5.97
N GLN A 34 -8.97 -13.87 -4.68
CA GLN A 34 -10.21 -13.30 -4.14
C GLN A 34 -10.11 -11.84 -3.72
N VAL A 35 -8.93 -11.36 -3.34
CA VAL A 35 -8.78 -10.04 -2.70
C VAL A 35 -7.65 -9.22 -3.30
N ILE A 36 -6.42 -9.75 -3.32
CA ILE A 36 -5.24 -8.94 -3.67
C ILE A 36 -5.28 -8.55 -5.15
N ASP A 37 -5.52 -9.51 -6.04
CA ASP A 37 -5.55 -9.26 -7.49
C ASP A 37 -6.68 -8.31 -7.91
N PRO A 38 -7.95 -8.49 -7.45
CA PRO A 38 -8.99 -7.53 -7.73
C PRO A 38 -8.65 -6.12 -7.22
N LEU A 39 -8.19 -5.99 -5.96
CA LEU A 39 -7.88 -4.69 -5.37
C LEU A 39 -6.70 -4.01 -6.08
N HIS A 40 -5.60 -4.74 -6.30
CA HIS A 40 -4.42 -4.20 -6.96
C HIS A 40 -4.73 -3.80 -8.39
N THR A 41 -5.49 -4.62 -9.13
CA THR A 41 -5.92 -4.29 -10.50
C THR A 41 -6.79 -3.04 -10.54
N HIS A 42 -7.72 -2.87 -9.60
CA HIS A 42 -8.54 -1.65 -9.52
C HIS A 42 -7.69 -0.42 -9.24
N LEU A 43 -6.74 -0.51 -8.30
CA LEU A 43 -5.84 0.61 -8.01
C LEU A 43 -4.95 0.95 -9.20
N THR A 44 -4.42 -0.05 -9.92
CA THR A 44 -3.64 0.20 -11.15
C THR A 44 -4.47 0.94 -12.19
N ARG A 45 -5.74 0.56 -12.37
CA ARG A 45 -6.65 1.24 -13.29
C ARG A 45 -6.95 2.68 -12.85
N LEU A 46 -7.11 2.93 -11.56
CA LEU A 46 -7.37 4.29 -11.06
C LEU A 46 -6.14 5.20 -11.23
N VAL A 47 -4.94 4.71 -10.89
CA VAL A 47 -3.70 5.45 -11.09
C VAL A 47 -3.50 5.74 -12.57
N ALA A 48 -3.62 4.72 -13.43
CA ALA A 48 -3.46 4.88 -14.88
C ALA A 48 -4.48 5.85 -15.48
N ALA A 49 -5.74 5.79 -15.05
CA ALA A 49 -6.77 6.73 -15.48
C ALA A 49 -6.46 8.17 -15.07
N TYR A 50 -5.97 8.39 -13.85
CA TYR A 50 -5.57 9.71 -13.38
C TYR A 50 -4.39 10.26 -14.18
N THR A 51 -3.38 9.42 -14.45
CA THR A 51 -2.14 9.85 -15.12
C THR A 51 -2.23 9.80 -16.64
N GLY A 52 -3.34 9.35 -17.23
CA GLY A 52 -3.49 9.21 -18.68
C GLY A 52 -2.64 8.08 -19.30
N CYS A 53 -2.28 7.06 -18.51
CA CYS A 53 -1.45 5.93 -18.96
C CYS A 53 -2.30 4.67 -19.28
N ASP A 54 -1.70 3.68 -19.95
CA ASP A 54 -2.32 2.35 -20.10
C ASP A 54 -2.19 1.54 -18.81
N ALA A 55 -3.32 1.09 -18.26
CA ALA A 55 -3.36 0.27 -17.06
C ALA A 55 -2.73 -1.13 -17.23
N ASN A 56 -2.61 -1.62 -18.47
CA ASN A 56 -1.97 -2.91 -18.77
C ASN A 56 -0.45 -2.79 -18.95
N ASP A 57 0.10 -1.56 -18.97
CA ASP A 57 1.53 -1.36 -19.00
C ASP A 57 2.13 -1.84 -17.68
N THR A 58 3.12 -2.73 -17.75
CA THR A 58 3.86 -3.24 -16.59
C THR A 58 4.39 -2.09 -15.72
N ARG A 59 4.78 -0.95 -16.30
CA ARG A 59 5.22 0.23 -15.55
C ARG A 59 4.13 0.78 -14.65
N MET A 60 2.86 0.76 -15.08
CA MET A 60 1.75 1.21 -14.23
C MET A 60 1.47 0.23 -13.08
N ILE A 61 1.63 -1.06 -13.32
CA ILE A 61 1.57 -2.07 -12.25
C ILE A 61 2.67 -1.79 -11.21
N LEU A 62 3.90 -1.52 -11.65
CA LEU A 62 5.03 -1.21 -10.77
C LEU A 62 4.86 0.10 -10.01
N HIS A 63 4.40 1.17 -10.68
CA HIS A 63 4.11 2.43 -10.01
C HIS A 63 3.07 2.24 -8.92
N THR A 64 1.98 1.55 -9.23
CA THR A 64 0.89 1.27 -8.29
C THR A 64 1.36 0.42 -7.11
N HIS A 65 2.20 -0.59 -7.36
CA HIS A 65 2.75 -1.41 -6.29
C HIS A 65 3.65 -0.61 -5.35
N ALA A 66 4.47 0.29 -5.89
CA ALA A 66 5.38 1.13 -5.09
C ALA A 66 4.60 2.07 -4.16
N LEU A 67 3.56 2.74 -4.65
CA LEU A 67 2.71 3.63 -3.83
C LEU A 67 1.89 2.86 -2.78
N LEU A 68 1.44 1.64 -3.08
CA LEU A 68 0.88 0.75 -2.06
C LEU A 68 1.89 0.37 -0.97
N GLY A 69 3.16 0.25 -1.34
CA GLY A 69 4.27 0.00 -0.42
C GLY A 69 4.39 1.06 0.68
N GLU A 70 4.07 2.33 0.39
CA GLU A 70 4.09 3.39 1.40
C GLU A 70 3.08 3.14 2.52
N VAL A 71 1.87 2.69 2.17
CA VAL A 71 0.84 2.35 3.15
C VAL A 71 1.27 1.12 3.97
N LEU A 72 1.81 0.10 3.31
CA LEU A 72 2.21 -1.16 3.95
C LEU A 72 3.44 -1.03 4.85
N ALA A 73 4.31 -0.05 4.59
CA ALA A 73 5.54 0.17 5.34
C ALA A 73 5.29 0.34 6.85
N PHE A 74 4.20 1.02 7.24
CA PHE A 74 3.87 1.26 8.65
C PHE A 74 3.42 0.01 9.41
N ARG A 75 2.89 -1.00 8.71
CA ARG A 75 2.54 -2.29 9.30
C ARG A 75 3.72 -3.25 9.30
N LEU A 76 4.38 -3.42 8.16
CA LEU A 76 5.48 -4.38 7.99
C LEU A 76 6.74 -3.93 8.75
N GLY A 77 6.98 -2.62 8.82
CA GLY A 77 8.05 -1.98 9.58
C GLY A 77 7.62 -1.43 10.94
N LYS A 78 6.50 -1.91 11.52
CA LYS A 78 5.89 -1.37 12.76
C LYS A 78 6.93 -1.11 13.86
N GLU A 79 7.75 -2.10 14.19
CA GLU A 79 8.73 -1.98 15.27
C GLU A 79 9.75 -0.87 14.99
N THR A 80 10.24 -0.78 13.76
CA THR A 80 11.22 0.25 13.38
C THR A 80 10.64 1.64 13.51
N ILE A 81 9.42 1.88 13.01
CA ILE A 81 8.84 3.23 13.03
C ILE A 81 8.39 3.65 14.43
N LEU A 82 7.88 2.74 15.26
CA LEU A 82 7.53 3.04 16.66
C LEU A 82 8.76 3.46 17.46
N LEU A 83 9.88 2.71 17.35
CA LEU A 83 11.13 3.07 18.00
C LEU A 83 11.71 4.41 17.49
N ARG A 84 11.62 4.68 16.19
CA ARG A 84 12.15 5.92 15.60
C ARG A 84 11.35 7.16 15.96
N THR A 85 10.04 7.04 16.07
CA THR A 85 9.12 8.13 16.45
C THR A 85 9.01 8.31 17.97
N GLY A 86 9.41 7.30 18.75
CA GLY A 86 9.20 7.26 20.19
C GLY A 86 7.75 6.96 20.58
N TRP A 87 6.94 6.46 19.65
CA TRP A 87 5.55 6.12 19.92
C TRP A 87 5.47 4.76 20.62
N PRO A 88 4.70 4.63 21.73
CA PRO A 88 4.53 3.35 22.38
C PRO A 88 3.70 2.37 21.53
N GLN A 89 2.77 2.90 20.74
CA GLN A 89 1.88 2.16 19.85
C GLN A 89 1.22 3.14 18.85
N PHE A 90 0.52 2.60 17.86
CA PHE A 90 -0.37 3.40 17.02
C PHE A 90 -1.70 3.67 17.75
N ASP A 91 -2.29 4.81 17.43
CA ASP A 91 -3.65 5.21 17.79
C ASP A 91 -4.24 6.05 16.65
N GLU A 92 -5.45 6.59 16.84
CA GLU A 92 -6.19 7.34 15.82
C GLU A 92 -5.44 8.61 15.38
N GLU A 93 -4.88 9.37 16.32
CA GLU A 93 -4.11 10.58 16.02
C GLU A 93 -2.86 10.25 15.18
N LYS A 94 -2.14 9.19 15.54
CA LYS A 94 -0.96 8.74 14.77
C LYS A 94 -1.33 8.19 13.40
N ALA A 95 -2.46 7.50 13.29
CA ALA A 95 -2.97 7.00 12.01
C ALA A 95 -3.34 8.15 11.07
N GLU A 96 -3.89 9.25 11.58
CA GLU A 96 -4.16 10.47 10.82
C GLU A 96 -2.87 11.12 10.31
N LEU A 97 -1.82 11.19 11.13
CA LEU A 97 -0.50 11.70 10.69
C LEU A 97 0.10 10.83 9.56
N ILE A 98 -0.02 9.50 9.67
CA ILE A 98 0.41 8.58 8.62
C ILE A 98 -0.42 8.81 7.35
N TYR A 99 -1.73 9.00 7.48
CA TYR A 99 -2.61 9.29 6.34
C TYR A 99 -2.23 10.58 5.63
N GLN A 100 -2.00 11.67 6.35
CA GLN A 100 -1.56 12.93 5.77
C GLN A 100 -0.21 12.78 5.04
N THR A 101 0.72 12.02 5.61
CA THR A 101 2.03 11.75 4.99
C THR A 101 1.87 11.01 3.67
N VAL A 102 1.12 9.91 3.66
CA VAL A 102 0.92 9.08 2.45
C VAL A 102 0.11 9.83 1.40
N THR A 103 -0.93 10.57 1.78
CA THR A 103 -1.71 11.40 0.85
C THR A 103 -0.83 12.42 0.14
N CYS A 104 0.03 13.12 0.89
CA CYS A 104 0.98 14.07 0.33
C CYS A 104 1.89 13.43 -0.74
N HIS A 105 2.45 12.25 -0.44
CA HIS A 105 3.32 11.56 -1.39
C HIS A 105 2.56 11.06 -2.62
N ILE A 106 1.37 10.50 -2.44
CA ILE A 106 0.51 10.04 -3.56
C ILE A 106 0.16 11.21 -4.47
N ASP A 107 -0.24 12.36 -3.93
CA ASP A 107 -0.58 13.54 -4.73
C ASP A 107 0.63 13.99 -5.58
N LEU A 108 1.81 14.09 -4.96
CA LEU A 108 3.05 14.47 -5.65
C LEU A 108 3.40 13.47 -6.77
N ILE A 109 3.29 12.17 -6.50
CA ILE A 109 3.59 11.11 -7.48
C ILE A 109 2.58 11.15 -8.63
N LEU A 110 1.28 11.26 -8.34
CA LEU A 110 0.24 11.31 -9.35
C LEU A 110 0.40 12.53 -10.27
N HIS A 111 0.68 13.71 -9.71
CA HIS A 111 0.96 14.90 -10.49
C HIS A 111 2.22 14.75 -11.35
N GLY A 112 3.30 14.23 -10.78
CA GLY A 112 4.56 14.01 -11.51
C GLY A 112 4.43 12.99 -12.66
N LEU A 113 3.67 11.92 -12.46
CA LEU A 113 3.40 10.92 -13.49
C LEU A 113 2.50 11.47 -14.61
N THR A 114 1.51 12.31 -14.26
CA THR A 114 0.62 12.95 -15.23
C THR A 114 1.37 13.92 -16.14
N GLN A 115 2.36 14.65 -15.63
CA GLN A 115 3.17 15.52 -16.48
C GLN A 115 4.01 14.73 -17.48
N ARG A 116 4.62 13.62 -17.05
CA ARG A 116 5.49 12.79 -17.89
C ARG A 116 4.74 11.97 -18.94
N SER A 117 3.44 11.76 -18.81
CA SER A 117 2.63 11.05 -19.81
C SER A 117 2.19 11.95 -20.97
N LEU A 118 2.31 13.28 -20.81
CA LEU A 118 2.04 14.26 -21.85
C LEU A 118 3.25 14.53 -22.76
N ASP A 119 4.45 14.10 -22.33
CA ASP A 119 5.71 14.17 -23.07
C ASP A 119 5.91 12.94 -23.98
#